data_AF-A0AAU5VHR5-F1
#
_entry.id   AF-A0AAU5VHR5-F1
#
_cell.length_a   1.000
_cell.length_b   1.000
_cell.length_c   1.000
_cell.angle_alpha   90.00
_cell.angle_beta   90.00
_cell.angle_gamma   90.00
#
_symmetry.space_group_name_H-M   'P 1'
#
loop_
_entity.id
_entity.type
_entity.pdbx_description
1 polymer ?
#
loop_
_entity_poly.entity_id
_entity_poly.type
_entity_poly.pdbx_seq_one_letter_code
_entity_poly.pdbx_strand_id
1 'polypeptide(L)'
;MTEHERPKGVLRVGDRVRFEDRVHTVVGLSGTTVRLVDEHNTASMVMFAHLMASDGFELLDATASTPGLPPFGLLDTVPEVALRKARFFEKHLIEVETGLPPDAPKGLFPGPSTPLDGGP
;
A
#
# COMPACT_ATOMS: atom_id res chain seq x y z
N MET A 1 26.34 -6.23 29.04
CA MET A 1 26.28 -7.20 27.94
C MET A 1 24.82 -7.49 27.72
N THR A 2 24.14 -6.68 26.91
CA THR A 2 22.69 -6.79 26.72
C THR A 2 22.45 -7.88 25.70
N GLU A 3 21.74 -8.91 26.12
CA GLU A 3 21.35 -10.06 25.34
C GLU A 3 20.36 -9.59 24.26
N HIS A 4 20.80 -9.53 23.00
CA HIS A 4 19.93 -9.20 21.88
C HIS A 4 19.10 -10.46 21.57
N GLU A 5 17.87 -10.48 22.07
CA GLU A 5 16.92 -11.57 21.84
C GLU A 5 16.77 -11.79 20.33
N ARG A 6 17.28 -12.93 19.84
CA ARG A 6 17.23 -13.25 18.41
C ARG A 6 15.76 -13.36 17.98
N PRO A 7 15.31 -12.62 16.96
CA PRO A 7 13.92 -12.66 16.54
C PRO A 7 13.54 -14.07 16.08
N LYS A 8 12.63 -14.71 16.83
CA LYS A 8 12.05 -16.02 16.51
C LYS A 8 10.91 -15.81 15.51
N GLY A 9 11.23 -15.79 14.23
CA GLY A 9 10.23 -15.65 13.17
C GLY A 9 10.82 -15.81 11.77
N VAL A 10 9.97 -16.17 10.80
CA VAL A 10 10.34 -16.15 9.38
C VAL A 10 9.96 -14.78 8.84
N LEU A 11 10.93 -14.02 8.31
CA LEU A 11 10.68 -12.72 7.67
C LEU A 11 9.88 -12.91 6.37
N ARG A 12 8.79 -12.18 6.22
CA ARG A 12 7.88 -12.23 5.07
C ARG A 12 7.66 -10.83 4.50
N VAL A 13 7.29 -10.77 3.22
CA VAL A 13 6.75 -9.54 2.63
C VAL A 13 5.45 -9.18 3.36
N GLY A 14 5.32 -7.91 3.76
CA GLY A 14 4.23 -7.38 4.58
C GLY A 14 4.58 -7.22 6.05
N ASP A 15 5.66 -7.84 6.54
CA ASP A 15 6.08 -7.71 7.93
C ASP A 15 6.56 -6.30 8.25
N ARG A 16 6.32 -5.86 9.49
CA ARG A 16 6.89 -4.62 10.03
C ARG A 16 8.10 -4.93 10.88
N VAL A 17 9.21 -4.25 10.60
CA VAL A 17 10.49 -4.41 11.30
C VAL A 17 10.99 -3.08 11.84
N ARG A 18 11.70 -3.11 12.96
CA ARG A 18 12.56 -2.02 13.40
C ARG A 18 13.95 -2.22 12.83
N PHE A 19 14.49 -1.20 12.22
CA PHE A 19 15.85 -1.16 11.67
C PHE A 19 16.32 0.30 11.68
N GLU A 20 17.55 0.56 12.13
CA GLU A 20 18.09 1.93 12.29
C GLU A 20 17.16 2.86 13.08
N ASP A 21 16.61 2.38 14.20
CA ASP A 21 15.65 3.08 15.07
C ASP A 21 14.36 3.56 14.38
N ARG A 22 14.07 3.04 13.19
CA ARG A 22 12.87 3.36 12.40
C ARG A 22 12.06 2.13 12.09
N VAL A 23 10.75 2.31 11.98
CA VAL A 23 9.84 1.25 11.55
C VAL A 23 9.76 1.22 10.04
N HIS A 24 9.98 0.04 9.49
CA HIS A 24 9.93 -0.23 8.06
C HIS A 24 8.97 -1.39 7.78
N THR A 25 8.43 -1.40 6.57
CA THR A 25 7.68 -2.53 6.02
C THR A 25 8.54 -3.29 5.03
N VAL A 26 8.57 -4.62 5.13
CA VAL A 26 9.19 -5.49 4.13
C VAL A 26 8.31 -5.53 2.89
N VAL A 27 8.75 -4.92 1.79
CA VAL A 27 7.96 -4.89 0.53
C VAL A 27 8.51 -5.84 -0.54
N GLY A 28 9.66 -6.47 -0.30
CA GLY A 28 10.22 -7.44 -1.23
C GLY A 28 11.39 -8.22 -0.64
N LEU A 29 11.51 -9.47 -1.07
CA LEU A 29 12.62 -10.36 -0.75
C LEU A 29 13.14 -10.93 -2.08
N SER A 30 14.43 -10.78 -2.34
CA SER A 30 15.06 -11.32 -3.55
C SER A 30 16.47 -11.81 -3.23
N GLY A 31 16.67 -13.14 -3.27
CA GLY A 31 17.92 -13.77 -2.88
C GLY A 31 18.31 -13.39 -1.45
N THR A 32 19.41 -12.65 -1.30
CA THR A 32 19.92 -12.16 -0.01
C THR A 32 19.61 -10.69 0.25
N THR A 33 18.74 -10.06 -0.54
CA THR A 33 18.40 -8.64 -0.42
C THR A 33 16.95 -8.48 0.02
N VAL A 34 16.73 -7.55 0.94
CA VAL A 34 15.44 -7.15 1.48
C VAL A 34 15.15 -5.74 0.99
N ARG A 35 13.95 -5.50 0.46
CA ARG A 35 13.46 -4.16 0.14
C ARG A 35 12.55 -3.69 1.26
N LEU A 36 12.90 -2.57 1.86
CA LEU A 36 12.19 -1.94 2.96
C LEU A 36 11.56 -0.63 2.50
N VAL A 37 10.45 -0.25 3.11
CA VAL A 37 9.80 1.06 2.93
C VAL A 37 9.49 1.63 4.30
N ASP A 38 9.89 2.87 4.57
CA ASP A 38 9.57 3.56 5.81
C ASP A 38 8.15 4.17 5.79
N GLU A 39 7.74 4.78 6.91
CA GLU A 39 6.43 5.44 7.04
C GLU A 39 6.23 6.63 6.09
N HIS A 40 7.32 7.18 5.51
CA HIS A 40 7.31 8.25 4.53
C HIS A 40 7.33 7.72 3.08
N ASN A 41 7.13 6.41 2.88
CA ASN A 41 7.23 5.73 1.59
C ASN A 41 8.62 5.79 0.93
N THR A 42 9.68 6.01 1.70
CA THR A 42 11.06 5.97 1.21
C THR A 42 11.52 4.52 1.13
N ALA A 43 11.89 4.08 -0.07
CA ALA A 43 12.35 2.72 -0.30
C ALA A 43 13.86 2.58 -0.11
N SER A 44 14.30 1.49 0.52
CA SER A 44 15.71 1.10 0.64
C SER A 44 15.90 -0.38 0.33
N MET A 45 17.11 -0.75 -0.09
CA MET A 45 17.53 -2.14 -0.28
C MET A 45 18.65 -2.46 0.69
N VAL A 46 18.48 -3.51 1.48
CA VAL A 46 19.39 -3.89 2.56
C VAL A 46 19.74 -5.37 2.39
N MET A 47 21.00 -5.73 2.66
CA MET A 47 21.37 -7.14 2.71
C MET A 47 20.68 -7.82 3.91
N PHE A 48 20.08 -8.98 3.68
CA PHE A 48 19.41 -9.77 4.72
C PHE A 48 20.35 -10.05 5.91
N ALA A 49 21.60 -10.43 5.63
CA ALA A 49 22.59 -10.67 6.67
C ALA A 49 22.90 -9.41 7.50
N HIS A 50 22.92 -8.23 6.87
CA HIS A 50 23.16 -6.97 7.57
C HIS A 50 21.95 -6.57 8.41
N LEU A 51 20.75 -6.69 7.85
CA LEU A 51 19.49 -6.44 8.56
C LEU A 51 19.40 -7.29 9.84
N MET A 52 19.67 -8.59 9.73
CA MET A 52 19.63 -9.53 10.86
C MET A 52 20.74 -9.33 11.89
N ALA A 53 21.87 -8.73 11.49
CA ALA A 53 23.00 -8.45 12.36
C ALA A 53 22.96 -7.04 12.98
N SER A 54 22.00 -6.21 12.58
CA SER A 54 21.86 -4.85 13.10
C SER A 54 21.43 -4.88 14.57
N ASP A 55 22.14 -4.12 15.38
CA ASP A 55 21.68 -3.82 16.73
C ASP A 55 20.32 -3.12 16.65
N GLY A 56 19.41 -3.47 17.57
CA GLY A 56 18.04 -2.94 17.58
C GLY A 56 17.11 -3.49 16.49
N PHE A 57 17.55 -4.46 15.67
CA PHE A 57 16.65 -5.14 14.76
C PHE A 57 15.58 -5.93 15.52
N GLU A 58 14.32 -5.66 15.21
CA GLU A 58 13.18 -6.30 15.85
C GLU A 58 12.06 -6.53 14.85
N LEU A 59 11.47 -7.73 14.85
CA LEU A 59 10.26 -8.02 14.09
C LEU A 59 9.05 -7.59 14.94
N LEU A 60 8.42 -6.47 14.57
CA LEU A 60 7.42 -5.79 15.40
C LEU A 60 6.05 -6.43 15.30
N ASP A 61 5.66 -6.72 14.06
CA ASP A 61 4.39 -7.34 13.76
C ASP A 61 4.69 -8.45 12.75
N ALA A 62 4.92 -9.67 13.22
CA ALA A 62 4.73 -10.87 12.42
C ALA A 62 3.21 -10.99 12.16
N THR A 63 2.68 -10.08 11.34
CA THR A 63 1.25 -9.97 11.11
C THR A 63 0.78 -11.30 10.58
N ALA A 64 -0.18 -11.91 11.27
CA ALA A 64 -0.87 -13.10 10.79
C ALA A 64 -1.29 -12.82 9.36
N SER A 65 -0.61 -13.52 8.43
CA SER A 65 -0.68 -13.37 6.97
C SER A 65 -1.68 -12.30 6.55
N THR A 66 -1.21 -11.10 6.18
CA THR A 66 -2.01 -10.20 5.34
C THR A 66 -2.67 -11.10 4.29
N PRO A 67 -4.02 -11.19 4.21
CA PRO A 67 -4.64 -12.12 3.30
C PRO A 67 -4.02 -11.87 1.94
N GLY A 68 -3.26 -12.86 1.44
CA GLY A 68 -2.64 -12.73 0.14
C GLY A 68 -3.72 -12.30 -0.82
N LEU A 69 -3.44 -11.30 -1.66
CA LEU A 69 -4.41 -10.83 -2.65
C LEU A 69 -5.08 -12.07 -3.24
N PRO A 70 -6.40 -12.22 -3.08
CA PRO A 70 -7.06 -13.43 -3.52
C PRO A 70 -6.68 -13.67 -4.98
N PRO A 71 -6.47 -14.93 -5.41
CA PRO A 71 -6.12 -15.23 -6.78
C PRO A 71 -6.99 -14.41 -7.72
N PHE A 72 -6.44 -13.77 -8.76
CA PHE A 72 -7.21 -12.85 -9.61
C PHE A 72 -8.54 -13.46 -10.11
N GLY A 73 -8.59 -14.78 -10.34
CA GLY A 73 -9.81 -15.51 -10.71
C GLY A 73 -10.90 -15.59 -9.62
N LEU A 74 -10.63 -15.22 -8.37
CA LEU A 74 -11.65 -15.06 -7.34
C LEU A 74 -12.44 -13.75 -7.53
N LEU A 75 -11.88 -12.75 -8.21
CA LEU A 75 -12.61 -11.52 -8.54
C LEU A 75 -13.79 -11.81 -9.49
N ASP A 76 -13.65 -12.84 -10.32
CA ASP A 76 -14.73 -13.34 -11.20
C ASP A 76 -15.87 -14.01 -10.40
N THR A 77 -15.66 -14.30 -9.12
CA THR A 77 -16.65 -14.91 -8.22
C THR A 77 -17.31 -13.91 -7.26
N VAL A 78 -16.97 -12.62 -7.36
CA VAL A 78 -17.49 -11.59 -6.47
C VAL A 78 -19.00 -11.47 -6.65
N PRO A 79 -19.80 -11.44 -5.56
CA PRO A 79 -21.25 -11.27 -5.68
C PRO A 79 -21.61 -9.99 -6.44
N GLU A 80 -22.62 -10.08 -7.30
CA GLU A 80 -23.11 -8.98 -8.16
C GLU A 80 -23.34 -7.65 -7.40
N VAL A 81 -23.80 -7.74 -6.15
CA VAL A 81 -24.03 -6.57 -5.30
C VAL A 81 -22.71 -5.87 -4.93
N ALA A 82 -21.67 -6.64 -4.61
CA ALA A 82 -20.35 -6.10 -4.30
C ALA A 82 -19.67 -5.54 -5.56
N LEU A 83 -19.80 -6.22 -6.69
CA LEU A 83 -19.31 -5.74 -7.99
C LEU A 83 -19.93 -4.38 -8.34
N ARG A 84 -21.25 -4.24 -8.19
CA ARG A 84 -21.96 -2.99 -8.45
C ARG A 84 -21.50 -1.86 -7.55
N LYS A 85 -21.28 -2.14 -6.26
CA LYS A 85 -20.73 -1.15 -5.31
C LYS A 85 -19.31 -0.74 -5.71
N ALA A 86 -18.45 -1.70 -6.05
CA ALA A 86 -17.09 -1.41 -6.50
C ALA A 86 -17.07 -0.52 -7.75
N ARG A 87 -17.91 -0.82 -8.75
CA ARG A 87 -18.06 0.02 -9.95
C ARG A 87 -18.60 1.42 -9.64
N PHE A 88 -19.51 1.54 -8.67
CA PHE A 88 -19.96 2.86 -8.22
C PHE A 88 -18.80 3.67 -7.61
N PHE A 89 -18.01 3.05 -6.73
CA PHE A 89 -16.84 3.71 -6.13
C PHE A 89 -15.78 4.09 -7.17
N GLU A 90 -15.48 3.20 -8.11
CA GLU A 90 -14.53 3.47 -9.21
C GLU A 90 -14.93 4.71 -10.00
N LYS A 91 -16.19 4.80 -10.44
CA LYS A 91 -16.70 5.97 -11.18
C LYS A 91 -16.59 7.25 -10.36
N HIS A 92 -16.93 7.16 -9.07
CA HIS A 92 -16.87 8.31 -8.17
C HIS A 92 -15.43 8.77 -7.92
N LEU A 93 -14.48 7.84 -7.75
CA LEU A 93 -13.07 8.18 -7.57
C LEU A 93 -12.49 8.86 -8.82
N ILE A 94 -12.83 8.37 -10.02
CA ILE A 94 -12.42 9.03 -11.27
C ILE A 94 -12.93 10.47 -11.31
N GLU A 95 -14.17 10.71 -10.91
CA GLU A 95 -14.73 12.06 -10.84
C GLU A 95 -14.07 12.95 -9.79
N VAL A 96 -13.75 12.40 -8.61
CA VAL A 96 -13.06 13.14 -7.55
C VAL A 96 -11.64 13.52 -7.97
N GLU A 97 -10.90 12.60 -8.58
CA GLU A 97 -9.51 12.82 -8.98
C GLU A 97 -9.38 13.72 -10.20
N THR A 98 -10.28 13.57 -11.18
CA THR A 98 -10.19 14.29 -12.46
C THR A 98 -11.10 15.51 -12.54
N GLY A 99 -12.10 15.63 -11.66
CA GLY A 99 -13.17 16.61 -11.75
C GLY A 99 -14.18 16.34 -12.87
N LEU A 100 -14.14 15.14 -13.47
CA LEU A 100 -14.93 14.77 -14.64
C LEU A 100 -15.54 13.39 -14.48
N PRO A 101 -16.79 13.16 -14.95
CA PRO A 101 -17.33 11.82 -14.97
C PRO A 101 -16.47 10.91 -15.87
N PRO A 102 -16.41 9.61 -15.58
CA PRO A 102 -15.54 8.66 -16.30
C PRO A 102 -15.85 8.55 -17.80
N ASP A 103 -17.08 8.88 -18.19
CA ASP A 103 -17.53 8.87 -19.60
C ASP A 103 -17.38 10.24 -20.28
N ALA A 104 -16.66 11.18 -19.66
CA ALA A 104 -16.44 12.51 -20.23
C ALA A 104 -15.67 12.43 -21.56
N PRO A 105 -16.05 13.24 -22.58
CA PRO A 105 -15.29 13.38 -23.80
C PRO A 105 -13.82 13.72 -23.52
N LYS A 106 -12.91 13.06 -24.24
CA LYS A 106 -11.47 13.34 -24.14
C LYS A 106 -11.20 14.82 -24.44
N GLY A 107 -10.53 15.52 -23.52
CA GLY A 107 -10.22 16.94 -23.65
C GLY A 107 -11.24 17.88 -23.03
N LEU A 108 -12.29 17.38 -22.37
CA LEU A 108 -13.04 18.19 -21.42
C LEU A 108 -12.12 18.54 -20.24
N PHE A 109 -12.13 19.80 -19.82
CA PHE A 109 -11.52 20.22 -18.56
C PHE A 109 -12.63 20.49 -17.55
N PRO A 110 -12.41 20.27 -16.24
CA PRO A 110 -13.37 20.65 -15.21
C PRO A 110 -13.65 22.15 -15.34
N GLY A 111 -14.86 22.52 -15.75
CA GLY A 111 -15.28 23.90 -15.79
C GLY A 111 -15.56 24.41 -14.37
N PRO A 112 -15.29 25.69 -14.06
CA PRO A 112 -15.73 26.25 -12.79
C PRO A 112 -17.26 26.23 -12.77
N SER A 113 -17.86 25.62 -11.75
CA SER A 113 -19.29 25.78 -11.48
C SER A 113 -19.52 27.19 -10.94
N THR A 114 -19.52 28.20 -11.81
CA THR A 114 -19.95 29.55 -11.44
C THR A 114 -21.46 29.64 -11.68
N PRO A 115 -22.28 29.96 -10.66
CA PRO A 115 -23.68 30.28 -10.90
C PRO A 115 -23.75 31.56 -11.75
N LEU A 116 -24.36 31.46 -12.92
CA LEU A 116 -24.82 32.62 -13.66
C LEU A 116 -26.20 33.01 -13.12
N ASP A 117 -26.24 33.92 -12.13
CA ASP A 117 -27.42 34.74 -11.82
C ASP A 117 -26.97 35.89 -10.90
N GLY A 118 -27.21 37.18 -11.12
CA GLY A 118 -27.90 37.91 -12.17
C GLY A 118 -27.64 39.41 -11.91
N GLY A 119 -27.52 40.20 -12.98
CA GLY A 119 -27.54 41.66 -12.90
C GLY A 119 -28.95 42.17 -12.57
N PRO A 120 -29.05 43.38 -12.03
CA PRO A 120 -29.48 44.49 -12.89
C PRO A 120 -28.41 45.58 -13.10
#